data_AF-A0A4V0X3U8-F1
#
_entry.id   AF-A0A4V0X3U8-F1
#
_cell.length_a   1.000
_cell.length_b   1.000
_cell.length_c   1.000
_cell.angle_alpha   90.00
_cell.angle_beta   90.00
_cell.angle_gamma   90.00
#
_symmetry.space_group_name_H-M   'P 1'
#
loop_
_entity.id
_entity.type
_entity.pdbx_description
1 polymer ?
#
loop_
_entity_poly.entity_id
_entity_poly.type
_entity_poly.pdbx_seq_one_letter_code
_entity_poly.pdbx_strand_id
1 'polypeptide(L)'
;MLRQHTRGLRVSLLIGQILVGIALLSLAQGKGQGQPPAITRHSAKNTMTTSTHYKPIAARAASTKAHRFETLGLYVTPPTKEEARYYDFYKTCGYNYLEFCDIGFSWKPSLLPKYYAETDEAIKTAKKRGFKVWILLLAGMKQWKGETDRGDGGTFSALKKEALQERLSYIRQAVQGLPHADGFAFFAGDPGGDPEGRSTVQDCIHFAREVRNIVRENAPKAKFVVNMWAIAEWDGFPSPFSLDFWQKQVRLSTAVAQDKSLLGEDCGVVFSMDNYYRSLTLTCYDDAGVKPELYPKVSDVQKLRQQGVHPIYGWPYFLVDEVDDGFITPNNVVTKGQSQAETRYIRAILDSGREIGLDGMIANSAFISAEPLNIYAFGRMGGAPQITPEALLDEYAGFLANAETKHSLGQVLRFIENYSNWENSLPKPYRLKPLDCGDITSPAIALERLALVVPRQKPPIVLPEAPALYLKRLERRLQAIAKGDIGGIHPIIKSSSTPKGEKP
;
A
#
# COMPACT_ATOMS: atom_id res chain seq x y z
N MET A 1 -16.19 14.48 -31.72
CA MET A 1 -14.79 14.66 -31.28
C MET A 1 -14.61 15.42 -29.95
N LEU A 2 -15.66 15.82 -29.21
CA LEU A 2 -15.51 16.52 -27.90
C LEU A 2 -15.97 15.71 -26.65
N ARG A 3 -16.17 14.39 -26.76
CA ARG A 3 -16.68 13.53 -25.65
C ARG A 3 -15.62 12.61 -25.00
N GLN A 4 -14.35 12.69 -25.40
CA GLN A 4 -13.27 11.84 -24.85
C GLN A 4 -12.38 12.54 -23.79
N HIS A 5 -12.51 13.87 -23.58
CA HIS A 5 -11.60 14.59 -22.67
C HIS A 5 -12.02 14.64 -21.19
N THR A 6 -13.24 14.24 -20.82
CA THR A 6 -13.70 14.33 -19.42
C THR A 6 -13.56 13.03 -18.61
N ARG A 7 -13.18 11.91 -19.23
CA ARG A 7 -12.90 10.66 -18.50
C ARG A 7 -11.42 10.48 -18.13
N GLY A 8 -10.50 11.17 -18.80
CA GLY A 8 -9.05 11.09 -18.53
C GLY A 8 -8.60 11.79 -17.24
N LEU A 9 -9.34 12.80 -16.76
CA LEU A 9 -8.92 13.61 -15.60
C LEU A 9 -8.93 12.88 -14.25
N ARG A 10 -9.54 11.69 -14.15
CA ARG A 10 -9.69 10.95 -12.89
C ARG A 10 -8.66 9.84 -12.68
N VAL A 11 -8.01 9.37 -13.75
CA VAL A 11 -6.86 8.44 -13.66
C VAL A 11 -5.55 9.21 -13.42
N SER A 12 -5.50 10.50 -13.80
CA SER A 12 -4.34 11.37 -13.60
C SER A 12 -4.00 11.70 -12.14
N LEU A 13 -4.86 11.40 -11.15
CA LEU A 13 -4.54 11.67 -9.75
C LEU A 13 -3.52 10.66 -9.17
N LEU A 14 -3.52 9.41 -9.64
CA LEU A 14 -2.69 8.33 -9.11
C LEU A 14 -1.26 8.36 -9.68
N ILE A 15 -1.14 8.49 -11.01
CA ILE A 15 0.16 8.67 -11.70
C ILE A 15 0.71 10.08 -11.41
N GLY A 16 -0.19 11.05 -11.27
CA GLY A 16 0.13 12.37 -10.79
C GLY A 16 0.89 12.32 -9.47
N GLN A 17 0.57 11.45 -8.52
CA GLN A 17 1.26 11.38 -7.22
C GLN A 17 2.59 10.62 -7.25
N ILE A 18 2.76 9.63 -8.12
CA ILE A 18 4.07 9.01 -8.37
C ILE A 18 5.03 10.02 -9.04
N LEU A 19 4.52 10.87 -9.96
CA LEU A 19 5.32 11.92 -10.61
C LEU A 19 5.46 13.21 -9.76
N VAL A 20 4.46 13.55 -8.94
CA VAL A 20 4.46 14.72 -8.03
C VAL A 20 5.28 14.44 -6.78
N GLY A 21 5.37 13.19 -6.31
CA GLY A 21 6.33 12.78 -5.28
C GLY A 21 7.78 13.03 -5.68
N ILE A 22 8.09 12.88 -6.98
CA ILE A 22 9.42 13.20 -7.55
C ILE A 22 9.61 14.73 -7.70
N ALA A 23 8.55 15.50 -7.96
CA ALA A 23 8.63 16.96 -8.16
C ALA A 23 8.60 17.79 -6.86
N LEU A 24 7.92 17.32 -5.79
CA LEU A 24 7.75 18.06 -4.54
C LEU A 24 9.01 18.11 -3.66
N LEU A 25 10.01 17.27 -3.92
CA LEU A 25 11.33 17.34 -3.27
C LEU A 25 12.17 18.55 -3.74
N SER A 26 11.76 19.26 -4.79
CA SER A 26 12.51 20.41 -5.33
C SER A 26 11.94 21.80 -5.02
N LEU A 27 10.80 21.92 -4.32
CA LEU A 27 10.10 23.22 -4.18
C LEU A 27 9.73 23.66 -2.75
N ALA A 28 10.18 22.97 -1.69
CA ALA A 28 9.96 23.42 -0.32
C ALA A 28 11.00 24.46 0.16
N GLN A 29 11.12 25.59 -0.54
CA GLN A 29 11.65 26.85 -0.01
C GLN A 29 10.84 28.02 -0.59
N GLY A 30 9.90 28.57 0.18
CA GLY A 30 9.27 29.86 -0.12
C GLY A 30 7.81 30.01 0.32
N LYS A 31 7.60 30.86 1.34
CA LYS A 31 6.49 31.79 1.68
C LYS A 31 5.17 31.64 0.88
N GLY A 32 3.95 31.78 1.42
CA GLY A 32 3.46 32.39 2.66
C GLY A 32 1.91 32.45 2.63
N GLN A 33 1.36 32.99 3.72
CA GLN A 33 -0.03 32.99 4.22
C GLN A 33 -1.20 33.31 3.29
N GLY A 34 -2.37 32.70 3.60
CA GLY A 34 -3.71 33.17 3.29
C GLY A 34 -4.78 32.36 4.05
N GLN A 35 -5.59 33.01 4.91
CA GLN A 35 -6.72 32.41 5.64
C GLN A 35 -7.95 32.21 4.75
N PRO A 36 -8.77 31.17 4.97
CA PRO A 36 -10.16 31.13 4.49
C PRO A 36 -11.19 31.35 5.62
N PRO A 37 -12.41 31.82 5.27
CA PRO A 37 -13.43 32.26 6.23
C PRO A 37 -14.29 31.12 6.79
N ALA A 38 -14.94 31.44 7.92
CA ALA A 38 -15.80 30.56 8.71
C ALA A 38 -17.12 30.19 8.02
N ILE A 39 -17.54 28.93 8.15
CA ILE A 39 -18.90 28.47 7.83
C ILE A 39 -19.52 27.81 9.07
N THR A 40 -20.71 28.29 9.40
CA THR A 40 -21.54 27.98 10.57
C THR A 40 -22.16 26.59 10.52
N ARG A 41 -22.19 25.92 11.68
CA ARG A 41 -22.81 24.60 11.91
C ARG A 41 -24.32 24.73 12.10
N HIS A 42 -25.10 23.90 11.41
CA HIS A 42 -26.45 23.54 11.84
C HIS A 42 -26.50 22.08 12.29
N SER A 43 -26.87 21.91 13.56
CA SER A 43 -27.09 20.65 14.26
C SER A 43 -28.48 20.11 13.92
N ALA A 44 -28.56 18.85 13.49
CA ALA A 44 -29.79 18.07 13.54
C ALA A 44 -29.50 16.75 14.29
N LYS A 45 -30.09 16.65 15.49
CA LYS A 45 -30.18 15.44 16.29
C LYS A 45 -31.04 14.43 15.53
N ASN A 46 -30.57 13.19 15.39
CA ASN A 46 -31.46 12.05 15.20
C ASN A 46 -30.92 10.83 15.97
N THR A 47 -31.61 10.57 17.07
CA THR A 47 -31.71 9.28 17.77
C THR A 47 -32.40 8.26 16.87
N MET A 48 -31.82 7.08 16.67
CA MET A 48 -32.55 5.81 16.77
C MET A 48 -31.59 4.62 16.97
N THR A 49 -31.98 3.83 17.96
CA THR A 49 -31.50 2.53 18.39
C THR A 49 -31.82 1.42 17.39
N THR A 50 -30.89 0.48 17.17
CA THR A 50 -31.07 -0.96 17.40
C THR A 50 -29.76 -1.70 17.10
N SER A 51 -29.10 -2.11 18.19
CA SER A 51 -27.89 -2.93 18.20
C SER A 51 -28.26 -4.38 17.91
N THR A 52 -27.78 -4.92 16.79
CA THR A 52 -27.63 -6.37 16.63
C THR A 52 -26.17 -6.71 16.91
N HIS A 53 -25.96 -7.64 17.85
CA HIS A 53 -24.67 -8.01 18.39
C HIS A 53 -23.71 -8.54 17.32
N TYR A 54 -22.85 -7.66 16.82
CA TYR A 54 -21.58 -8.03 16.21
C TYR A 54 -20.67 -8.57 17.32
N LYS A 55 -20.28 -9.85 17.23
CA LYS A 55 -19.13 -10.35 17.99
C LYS A 55 -17.90 -9.76 17.30
N PRO A 56 -17.10 -8.91 17.98
CA PRO A 56 -15.81 -8.50 17.45
C PRO A 56 -14.99 -9.74 17.08
N ILE A 57 -14.11 -9.60 16.09
CA ILE A 57 -13.06 -10.57 15.80
C ILE A 57 -12.27 -10.70 17.10
N ALA A 58 -12.67 -11.67 17.94
CA ALA A 58 -12.01 -11.96 19.19
C ALA A 58 -10.56 -12.24 18.85
N ALA A 59 -9.63 -11.64 19.59
CA ALA A 59 -8.21 -11.98 19.53
C ALA A 59 -8.09 -13.51 19.56
N ARG A 60 -7.84 -14.10 18.39
CA ARG A 60 -7.78 -15.55 18.22
C ARG A 60 -6.46 -16.02 18.80
N ALA A 61 -6.54 -17.07 19.62
CA ALA A 61 -5.44 -17.57 20.42
C ALA A 61 -4.20 -17.86 19.56
N ALA A 62 -3.05 -17.37 20.03
CA ALA A 62 -1.74 -17.58 19.40
C ALA A 62 -1.48 -19.09 19.23
N SER A 63 -1.31 -19.52 17.98
CA SER A 63 -0.88 -20.89 17.68
C SER A 63 0.57 -21.09 18.15
N THR A 64 0.85 -22.25 18.74
CA THR A 64 2.04 -22.54 19.57
C THR A 64 3.33 -22.88 18.79
N LYS A 65 3.37 -22.65 17.47
CA LYS A 65 4.61 -22.44 16.69
C LYS A 65 4.27 -21.51 15.52
N ALA A 66 4.27 -20.20 15.77
CA ALA A 66 3.96 -19.23 14.73
C ALA A 66 4.93 -19.37 13.55
N HIS A 67 4.38 -19.73 12.38
CA HIS A 67 5.09 -19.76 11.10
C HIS A 67 5.76 -18.40 10.87
N ARG A 68 7.07 -18.40 10.60
CA ARG A 68 7.80 -17.18 10.24
C ARG A 68 7.73 -17.03 8.74
N PHE A 69 7.42 -15.81 8.29
CA PHE A 69 7.48 -15.48 6.86
C PHE A 69 8.90 -15.67 6.33
N GLU A 70 9.03 -16.33 5.18
CA GLU A 70 10.28 -16.44 4.45
C GLU A 70 10.64 -15.11 3.77
N THR A 71 9.61 -14.37 3.33
CA THR A 71 9.74 -13.08 2.67
C THR A 71 9.05 -11.99 3.48
N LEU A 72 9.81 -10.97 3.86
CA LEU A 72 9.29 -9.68 4.31
C LEU A 72 9.77 -8.63 3.34
N GLY A 73 8.81 -8.10 2.58
CA GLY A 73 9.06 -7.23 1.44
C GLY A 73 8.67 -5.78 1.67
N LEU A 74 9.38 -4.89 0.98
CA LEU A 74 8.94 -3.52 0.73
C LEU A 74 8.85 -3.27 -0.76
N TYR A 75 7.69 -2.82 -1.20
CA TYR A 75 7.52 -2.14 -2.48
C TYR A 75 8.00 -0.70 -2.35
N VAL A 76 8.97 -0.32 -3.18
CA VAL A 76 9.64 0.99 -3.17
C VAL A 76 10.00 1.41 -4.59
N THR A 77 10.13 2.71 -4.82
CA THR A 77 10.78 3.21 -6.04
C THR A 77 12.27 2.84 -5.99
N PRO A 78 12.92 2.48 -7.13
CA PRO A 78 14.38 2.37 -7.18
C PRO A 78 15.01 3.65 -6.60
N PRO A 79 15.77 3.55 -5.49
CA PRO A 79 16.28 4.74 -4.83
C PRO A 79 17.41 5.38 -5.64
N THR A 80 17.55 6.69 -5.51
CA THR A 80 18.77 7.37 -5.98
C THR A 80 19.99 6.94 -5.15
N LYS A 81 21.19 7.35 -5.57
CA LYS A 81 22.42 7.09 -4.81
C LYS A 81 22.35 7.67 -3.39
N GLU A 82 21.72 8.82 -3.22
CA GLU A 82 21.54 9.49 -1.94
C GLU A 82 20.54 8.77 -1.04
N GLU A 83 19.52 8.14 -1.64
CA GLU A 83 18.47 7.39 -0.95
C GLU A 83 18.88 5.95 -0.60
N ALA A 84 19.98 5.44 -1.18
CA ALA A 84 20.51 4.11 -0.88
C ALA A 84 20.85 3.90 0.62
N ARG A 85 20.97 4.99 1.41
CA ARG A 85 21.10 4.93 2.87
C ARG A 85 19.87 4.32 3.56
N TYR A 86 18.68 4.37 2.96
CA TYR A 86 17.47 3.78 3.53
C TYR A 86 17.52 2.26 3.59
N TYR A 87 18.35 1.63 2.78
CA TYR A 87 18.56 0.18 2.84
C TYR A 87 19.05 -0.30 4.21
N ASP A 88 19.89 0.49 4.89
CA ASP A 88 20.39 0.14 6.23
C ASP A 88 19.26 0.16 7.26
N PHE A 89 18.34 1.13 7.13
CA PHE A 89 17.12 1.17 7.91
C PHE A 89 16.23 -0.04 7.61
N TYR A 90 16.01 -0.38 6.34
CA TYR A 90 15.18 -1.55 5.98
C TYR A 90 15.78 -2.86 6.50
N LYS A 91 17.10 -3.03 6.43
CA LYS A 91 17.79 -4.20 7.02
C LYS A 91 17.58 -4.25 8.52
N THR A 92 17.67 -3.11 9.21
CA THR A 92 17.39 -3.02 10.65
C THR A 92 15.93 -3.42 10.97
N CYS A 93 14.98 -3.00 10.13
CA CYS A 93 13.58 -3.39 10.28
C CYS A 93 13.34 -4.89 10.03
N GLY A 94 14.30 -5.61 9.44
CA GLY A 94 14.22 -7.05 9.17
C GLY A 94 13.77 -7.42 7.77
N TYR A 95 13.70 -6.45 6.84
CA TYR A 95 13.35 -6.74 5.44
C TYR A 95 14.47 -7.50 4.72
N ASN A 96 14.07 -8.43 3.86
CA ASN A 96 14.97 -9.24 3.04
C ASN A 96 14.62 -9.22 1.54
N TYR A 97 13.56 -8.50 1.18
CA TYR A 97 13.04 -8.42 -0.17
C TYR A 97 12.64 -6.97 -0.48
N LEU A 98 12.99 -6.51 -1.68
CA LEU A 98 12.55 -5.23 -2.23
C LEU A 98 11.85 -5.47 -3.56
N GLU A 99 10.72 -4.82 -3.76
CA GLU A 99 10.01 -4.80 -5.04
C GLU A 99 10.08 -3.40 -5.63
N PHE A 100 10.74 -3.28 -6.77
CA PHE A 100 10.88 -2.03 -7.48
C PHE A 100 9.75 -1.86 -8.48
N CYS A 101 9.04 -0.73 -8.40
CA CYS A 101 8.08 -0.36 -9.43
C CYS A 101 8.79 0.03 -10.73
N ASP A 102 8.50 -0.68 -11.82
CA ASP A 102 8.93 -0.27 -13.15
C ASP A 102 8.10 0.92 -13.63
N ILE A 103 8.70 2.10 -13.61
CA ILE A 103 8.12 3.33 -14.17
C ILE A 103 8.62 3.63 -15.58
N GLY A 104 9.32 2.69 -16.22
CA GLY A 104 9.84 2.80 -17.59
C GLY A 104 8.78 3.19 -18.61
N PHE A 105 7.52 2.77 -18.41
CA PHE A 105 6.40 3.18 -19.26
C PHE A 105 6.21 4.70 -19.35
N SER A 106 6.59 5.45 -18.31
CA SER A 106 6.44 6.90 -18.26
C SER A 106 7.55 7.65 -18.99
N TRP A 107 8.65 6.97 -19.33
CA TRP A 107 9.79 7.57 -20.02
C TRP A 107 9.64 7.54 -21.54
N LYS A 108 10.29 8.49 -22.22
CA LYS A 108 10.41 8.43 -23.67
C LYS A 108 11.23 7.19 -24.11
N PRO A 109 10.88 6.50 -25.21
CA PRO A 109 11.55 5.26 -25.62
C PRO A 109 13.07 5.38 -25.78
N SER A 110 13.55 6.53 -26.26
CA SER A 110 14.97 6.82 -26.43
C SER A 110 15.76 6.88 -25.11
N LEU A 111 15.09 7.04 -23.97
CA LEU A 111 15.70 7.12 -22.64
C LEU A 111 15.65 5.79 -21.87
N LEU A 112 14.89 4.80 -22.36
CA LEU A 112 14.74 3.50 -21.71
C LEU A 112 16.07 2.76 -21.47
N PRO A 113 17.03 2.72 -22.41
CA PRO A 113 18.31 2.03 -22.16
C PRO A 113 19.05 2.61 -20.96
N LYS A 114 19.07 3.94 -20.82
CA LYS A 114 19.68 4.61 -19.67
C LYS A 114 18.92 4.33 -18.37
N TYR A 115 17.59 4.43 -18.41
CA TYR A 115 16.74 4.16 -17.25
C TYR A 115 16.93 2.73 -16.70
N TYR A 116 16.95 1.72 -17.57
CA TYR A 116 17.13 0.33 -17.14
C TYR A 116 18.57 0.06 -16.66
N ALA A 117 19.59 0.69 -17.27
CA ALA A 117 20.95 0.59 -16.75
C ALA A 117 21.08 1.16 -15.33
N GLU A 118 20.46 2.32 -15.04
CA GLU A 118 20.44 2.91 -13.71
C GLU A 118 19.66 2.04 -12.70
N THR A 119 18.54 1.47 -13.14
CA THR A 119 17.72 0.57 -12.31
C THR A 119 18.46 -0.74 -12.01
N ASP A 120 19.20 -1.31 -12.98
CA ASP A 120 20.03 -2.51 -12.79
C ASP A 120 21.19 -2.26 -11.80
N GLU A 121 21.79 -1.08 -11.82
CA GLU A 121 22.77 -0.68 -10.80
C GLU A 121 22.15 -0.55 -9.40
N ALA A 122 20.92 -0.04 -9.30
CA ALA A 122 20.18 -0.02 -8.04
C ALA A 122 19.90 -1.45 -7.53
N ILE A 123 19.51 -2.37 -8.43
CA ILE A 123 19.33 -3.80 -8.11
C ILE A 123 20.62 -4.39 -7.54
N LYS A 124 21.76 -4.23 -8.25
CA LYS A 124 23.07 -4.71 -7.76
C LYS A 124 23.42 -4.15 -6.38
N THR A 125 23.13 -2.87 -6.16
CA THR A 125 23.41 -2.16 -4.92
C THR A 125 22.56 -2.66 -3.75
N ALA A 126 21.29 -2.98 -3.98
CA ALA A 126 20.42 -3.63 -2.99
C ALA A 126 20.87 -5.07 -2.71
N LYS A 127 21.22 -5.85 -3.74
CA LYS A 127 21.70 -7.23 -3.59
C LYS A 127 22.99 -7.31 -2.78
N LYS A 128 23.92 -6.36 -2.95
CA LYS A 128 25.13 -6.24 -2.11
C LYS A 128 24.82 -6.04 -0.62
N ARG A 129 23.63 -5.53 -0.27
CA ARG A 129 23.13 -5.39 1.10
C ARG A 129 22.27 -6.58 1.57
N GLY A 130 22.21 -7.64 0.76
CA GLY A 130 21.51 -8.88 1.12
C GLY A 130 19.99 -8.81 0.97
N PHE A 131 19.50 -8.03 0.00
CA PHE A 131 18.10 -8.10 -0.45
C PHE A 131 17.96 -9.00 -1.67
N LYS A 132 16.84 -9.72 -1.76
CA LYS A 132 16.28 -10.15 -3.04
C LYS A 132 15.57 -8.95 -3.68
N VAL A 133 15.68 -8.78 -4.98
CA VAL A 133 15.06 -7.64 -5.68
C VAL A 133 14.17 -8.12 -6.80
N TRP A 134 12.90 -7.75 -6.76
CA TRP A 134 11.90 -8.07 -7.76
C TRP A 134 11.39 -6.81 -8.46
N ILE A 135 10.86 -6.96 -9.67
CA ILE A 135 10.37 -5.85 -10.47
C ILE A 135 8.85 -5.99 -10.66
N LEU A 136 8.09 -5.03 -10.17
CA LEU A 136 6.66 -4.92 -10.45
C LEU A 136 6.48 -4.27 -11.81
N LEU A 137 5.95 -5.04 -12.77
CA LEU A 137 5.70 -4.61 -14.13
C LEU A 137 4.29 -4.03 -14.22
N LEU A 138 4.19 -2.70 -14.42
CA LEU A 138 2.93 -2.02 -14.73
C LEU A 138 2.49 -2.38 -16.16
N ALA A 139 1.94 -3.59 -16.31
CA ALA A 139 1.78 -4.23 -17.60
C ALA A 139 0.68 -3.57 -18.45
N GLY A 140 -0.39 -3.06 -17.85
CA GLY A 140 -1.51 -2.40 -18.56
C GLY A 140 -1.28 -0.93 -18.95
N MET A 141 -0.08 -0.39 -18.71
CA MET A 141 0.27 0.99 -19.04
C MET A 141 0.78 1.15 -20.46
N LYS A 142 0.34 2.20 -21.15
CA LYS A 142 0.92 2.61 -22.44
C LYS A 142 2.28 3.25 -22.25
N GLN A 143 3.17 3.02 -23.20
CA GLN A 143 4.43 3.74 -23.27
C GLN A 143 4.17 5.22 -23.59
N TRP A 144 4.78 6.11 -22.82
CA TRP A 144 4.83 7.54 -23.11
C TRP A 144 5.60 7.79 -24.40
N LYS A 145 5.02 8.58 -25.31
CA LYS A 145 5.61 8.95 -26.61
C LYS A 145 5.54 10.44 -26.90
N GLY A 146 5.22 11.26 -25.91
CA GLY A 146 5.11 12.71 -26.09
C GLY A 146 6.47 13.39 -26.18
N GLU A 147 6.43 14.72 -26.21
CA GLU A 147 7.61 15.55 -26.49
C GLU A 147 8.62 15.56 -25.34
N THR A 148 8.12 15.60 -24.10
CA THR A 148 8.91 15.63 -22.86
C THR A 148 9.57 14.29 -22.54
N ASP A 149 10.62 14.33 -21.73
CA ASP A 149 11.36 13.13 -21.30
C ASP A 149 10.49 12.11 -20.54
N ARG A 150 9.50 12.61 -19.80
CA ARG A 150 8.52 11.80 -19.06
C ARG A 150 7.09 12.32 -19.25
N GLY A 151 6.13 11.42 -19.10
CA GLY A 151 4.70 11.72 -19.10
C GLY A 151 3.84 10.48 -18.84
N ASP A 152 2.54 10.60 -19.10
CA ASP A 152 1.56 9.53 -18.91
C ASP A 152 0.91 9.16 -20.25
N GLY A 153 1.10 7.92 -20.69
CA GLY A 153 0.45 7.37 -21.89
C GLY A 153 -1.00 6.93 -21.65
N GLY A 154 -1.41 6.81 -20.39
CA GLY A 154 -2.66 6.20 -19.95
C GLY A 154 -2.67 4.67 -20.05
N THR A 155 -3.84 4.08 -19.91
CA THR A 155 -4.07 2.62 -20.07
C THR A 155 -4.48 2.26 -21.49
N PHE A 156 -4.38 0.98 -21.82
CA PHE A 156 -4.90 0.41 -23.07
C PHE A 156 -5.76 -0.83 -22.81
N SER A 157 -6.61 -1.17 -23.77
CA SER A 157 -7.35 -2.43 -23.77
C SER A 157 -6.47 -3.55 -24.33
N ALA A 158 -6.28 -4.63 -23.58
CA ALA A 158 -5.53 -5.80 -24.06
C ALA A 158 -6.19 -6.49 -25.27
N LEU A 159 -7.47 -6.21 -25.55
CA LEU A 159 -8.17 -6.68 -26.74
C LEU A 159 -7.68 -5.99 -28.03
N LYS A 160 -6.97 -4.86 -27.92
CA LYS A 160 -6.36 -4.18 -29.07
C LYS A 160 -5.00 -4.81 -29.37
N LYS A 161 -4.98 -5.71 -30.35
CA LYS A 161 -3.81 -6.51 -30.71
C LYS A 161 -2.55 -5.67 -30.90
N GLU A 162 -2.61 -4.56 -31.62
CA GLU A 162 -1.44 -3.69 -31.89
C GLU A 162 -0.90 -3.07 -30.60
N ALA A 163 -1.78 -2.59 -29.72
CA ALA A 163 -1.39 -1.99 -28.44
C ALA A 163 -0.80 -3.04 -27.49
N LEU A 164 -1.38 -4.24 -27.45
CA LEU A 164 -0.84 -5.36 -26.67
C LEU A 164 0.55 -5.77 -27.16
N GLN A 165 0.72 -5.94 -28.48
CA GLN A 165 2.01 -6.31 -29.07
C GLN A 165 3.08 -5.26 -28.82
N GLU A 166 2.72 -3.98 -28.94
CA GLU A 166 3.62 -2.88 -28.56
C GLU A 166 4.02 -2.98 -27.08
N ARG A 167 3.07 -3.17 -26.17
CA ARG A 167 3.40 -3.22 -24.75
C ARG A 167 4.26 -4.44 -24.40
N LEU A 168 3.97 -5.61 -24.97
CA LEU A 168 4.80 -6.81 -24.82
C LEU A 168 6.24 -6.57 -25.31
N SER A 169 6.44 -5.77 -26.36
CA SER A 169 7.78 -5.37 -26.83
C SER A 169 8.54 -4.55 -25.78
N TYR A 170 7.90 -3.57 -25.15
CA TYR A 170 8.52 -2.78 -24.08
C TYR A 170 8.77 -3.59 -22.80
N ILE A 171 7.86 -4.50 -22.44
CA ILE A 171 8.07 -5.43 -21.32
C ILE A 171 9.29 -6.32 -21.60
N ARG A 172 9.45 -6.81 -22.83
CA ARG A 172 10.65 -7.58 -23.22
C ARG A 172 11.92 -6.76 -23.06
N GLN A 173 11.92 -5.49 -23.47
CA GLN A 173 13.07 -4.59 -23.24
C GLN A 173 13.35 -4.40 -21.75
N ALA A 174 12.32 -4.25 -20.91
CA ALA A 174 12.48 -4.11 -19.46
C ALA A 174 13.13 -5.35 -18.85
N VAL A 175 12.64 -6.54 -19.18
CA VAL A 175 13.18 -7.82 -18.68
C VAL A 175 14.64 -8.01 -19.12
N GLN A 176 14.94 -7.72 -20.39
CA GLN A 176 16.32 -7.81 -20.92
C GLN A 176 17.26 -6.77 -20.28
N GLY A 177 16.75 -5.58 -19.98
CA GLY A 177 17.51 -4.49 -19.38
C GLY A 177 17.78 -4.64 -17.88
N LEU A 178 17.12 -5.60 -17.20
CA LEU A 178 17.22 -5.82 -15.76
C LEU A 178 17.72 -7.24 -15.42
N PRO A 179 18.88 -7.68 -15.95
CA PRO A 179 19.34 -9.06 -15.84
C PRO A 179 19.68 -9.50 -14.41
N HIS A 180 19.85 -8.57 -13.46
CA HIS A 180 20.19 -8.90 -12.07
C HIS A 180 18.96 -9.05 -11.15
N ALA A 181 17.75 -8.81 -11.66
CA ALA A 181 16.52 -9.02 -10.89
C ALA A 181 16.33 -10.50 -10.51
N ASP A 182 15.87 -10.77 -9.29
CA ASP A 182 15.58 -12.11 -8.78
C ASP A 182 14.17 -12.60 -9.20
N GLY A 183 13.30 -11.69 -9.62
CA GLY A 183 11.97 -12.01 -10.11
C GLY A 183 11.23 -10.83 -10.70
N PHE A 184 10.13 -11.14 -11.37
CA PHE A 184 9.21 -10.17 -11.99
C PHE A 184 7.78 -10.46 -11.53
N ALA A 185 7.02 -9.40 -11.29
CA ALA A 185 5.62 -9.48 -10.92
C ALA A 185 4.76 -8.83 -12.01
N PHE A 186 3.84 -9.58 -12.60
CA PHE A 186 2.79 -8.99 -13.43
C PHE A 186 1.77 -8.29 -12.52
N PHE A 187 1.58 -6.99 -12.72
CA PHE A 187 0.62 -6.20 -11.97
C PHE A 187 -0.70 -6.10 -12.74
N ALA A 188 -1.78 -6.65 -12.17
CA ALA A 188 -3.05 -6.75 -12.86
C ALA A 188 -3.79 -5.41 -13.01
N GLY A 189 -3.64 -4.42 -12.12
CA GLY A 189 -4.51 -3.24 -12.14
C GLY A 189 -3.88 -1.98 -11.54
N ASP A 190 -4.60 -0.86 -11.59
CA ASP A 190 -4.30 0.48 -11.01
C ASP A 190 -2.97 1.18 -11.39
N PRO A 191 -2.84 1.64 -12.64
CA PRO A 191 -3.76 1.37 -13.74
C PRO A 191 -3.32 0.12 -14.50
N GLY A 192 -4.26 -0.79 -14.76
CA GLY A 192 -3.88 -2.02 -15.47
C GLY A 192 -5.01 -2.82 -16.10
N GLY A 193 -6.27 -2.61 -15.69
CA GLY A 193 -7.41 -3.25 -16.35
C GLY A 193 -7.77 -2.66 -17.71
N ASP A 194 -8.92 -3.09 -18.24
CA ASP A 194 -9.40 -2.62 -19.54
C ASP A 194 -10.24 -1.34 -19.41
N PRO A 195 -9.71 -0.17 -19.79
CA PRO A 195 -10.44 1.09 -19.65
C PRO A 195 -11.73 1.15 -20.50
N GLU A 196 -11.90 0.21 -21.44
CA GLU A 196 -13.11 0.10 -22.24
C GLU A 196 -14.18 -0.79 -21.60
N GLY A 197 -13.83 -1.52 -20.53
CA GLY A 197 -14.74 -2.38 -19.78
C GLY A 197 -15.27 -3.58 -20.59
N ARG A 198 -14.53 -4.05 -21.59
CA ARG A 198 -14.96 -5.13 -22.51
C ARG A 198 -14.21 -6.44 -22.29
N SER A 199 -13.06 -6.40 -21.61
CA SER A 199 -12.29 -7.59 -21.29
C SER A 199 -12.98 -8.51 -20.28
N THR A 200 -12.38 -9.67 -20.09
CA THR A 200 -12.70 -10.66 -19.07
C THR A 200 -11.44 -11.03 -18.29
N VAL A 201 -11.60 -11.80 -17.20
CA VAL A 201 -10.46 -12.37 -16.47
C VAL A 201 -9.58 -13.28 -17.35
N GLN A 202 -10.14 -13.90 -18.39
CA GLN A 202 -9.38 -14.75 -19.31
C GLN A 202 -8.41 -13.94 -20.17
N ASP A 203 -8.75 -12.69 -20.50
CA ASP A 203 -7.85 -11.78 -21.19
C ASP A 203 -6.69 -11.35 -20.29
N CYS A 204 -6.96 -11.11 -19.00
CA CYS A 204 -5.94 -10.85 -17.98
C CYS A 204 -4.98 -12.04 -17.86
N ILE A 205 -5.51 -13.25 -17.72
CA ILE A 205 -4.75 -14.51 -17.63
C ILE A 205 -3.92 -14.73 -18.89
N HIS A 206 -4.47 -14.47 -20.07
CA HIS A 206 -3.72 -14.55 -21.32
C HIS A 206 -2.56 -13.56 -21.34
N PHE A 207 -2.79 -12.30 -20.98
CA PHE A 207 -1.73 -11.30 -20.93
C PHE A 207 -0.63 -11.66 -19.92
N ALA A 208 -1.01 -12.11 -18.72
CA ALA A 208 -0.06 -12.56 -17.70
C ALA A 208 0.81 -13.74 -18.21
N ARG A 209 0.24 -14.67 -18.98
CA ARG A 209 1.00 -15.78 -19.59
C ARG A 209 1.99 -15.30 -20.65
N GLU A 210 1.61 -14.34 -21.49
CA GLU A 210 2.52 -13.74 -22.48
C GLU A 210 3.71 -13.06 -21.79
N VAL A 211 3.45 -12.32 -20.69
CA VAL A 211 4.51 -11.70 -19.89
C VAL A 211 5.39 -12.75 -19.20
N ARG A 212 4.80 -13.82 -18.65
CA ARG A 212 5.56 -14.95 -18.07
C ARG A 212 6.49 -15.57 -19.11
N ASN A 213 6.02 -15.77 -20.34
CA ASN A 213 6.84 -16.33 -21.42
C ASN A 213 8.03 -15.43 -21.75
N ILE A 214 7.83 -14.11 -21.79
CA ILE A 214 8.93 -13.13 -21.95
C ILE A 214 9.96 -13.30 -20.83
N VAL A 215 9.53 -13.38 -19.56
CA VAL A 215 10.44 -13.55 -18.41
C VAL A 215 11.22 -14.86 -18.52
N ARG A 216 10.54 -15.98 -18.83
CA ARG A 216 11.18 -17.29 -19.00
C ARG A 216 12.25 -17.28 -20.11
N GLU A 217 11.98 -16.61 -21.22
CA GLU A 217 12.89 -16.55 -22.37
C GLU A 217 14.09 -15.64 -22.11
N ASN A 218 13.87 -14.49 -21.47
CA ASN A 218 14.87 -13.42 -21.39
C ASN A 218 15.57 -13.33 -20.03
N ALA A 219 14.99 -13.92 -18.98
CA ALA A 219 15.54 -13.99 -17.63
C ALA A 219 15.23 -15.36 -16.98
N PRO A 220 15.73 -16.50 -17.53
CA PRO A 220 15.32 -17.86 -17.13
C PRO A 220 15.64 -18.23 -15.67
N LYS A 221 16.47 -17.45 -14.98
CA LYS A 221 16.78 -17.63 -13.55
C LYS A 221 15.88 -16.81 -12.63
N ALA A 222 15.15 -15.84 -13.17
CA ALA A 222 14.25 -14.99 -12.42
C ALA A 222 12.92 -15.73 -12.20
N LYS A 223 12.33 -15.53 -11.01
CA LYS A 223 10.99 -16.04 -10.72
C LYS A 223 9.90 -15.14 -11.31
N PHE A 224 8.68 -15.66 -11.37
CA PHE A 224 7.52 -14.90 -11.83
C PHE A 224 6.34 -15.04 -10.87
N VAL A 225 5.63 -13.94 -10.59
CA VAL A 225 4.35 -13.95 -9.85
C VAL A 225 3.28 -13.14 -10.56
N VAL A 226 2.04 -13.51 -10.33
CA VAL A 226 0.87 -12.72 -10.72
C VAL A 226 0.37 -11.94 -9.51
N ASN A 227 0.47 -10.62 -9.55
CA ASN A 227 -0.09 -9.73 -8.54
C ASN A 227 -1.51 -9.32 -8.95
N MET A 228 -2.50 -9.76 -8.17
CA MET A 228 -3.91 -9.63 -8.52
C MET A 228 -4.57 -8.33 -8.04
N TRP A 229 -3.78 -7.36 -7.55
CA TRP A 229 -4.30 -6.05 -7.21
C TRP A 229 -5.13 -5.45 -8.34
N ALA A 230 -6.31 -4.91 -7.98
CA ALA A 230 -7.27 -4.28 -8.87
C ALA A 230 -7.68 -5.12 -10.10
N ILE A 231 -7.61 -6.46 -10.03
CA ILE A 231 -8.07 -7.35 -11.10
C ILE A 231 -9.56 -7.14 -11.44
N ALA A 232 -10.36 -6.58 -10.53
CA ALA A 232 -11.75 -6.17 -10.79
C ALA A 232 -11.89 -5.26 -12.03
N GLU A 233 -10.87 -4.47 -12.36
CA GLU A 233 -10.85 -3.58 -13.53
C GLU A 233 -10.94 -4.35 -14.87
N TRP A 234 -10.67 -5.65 -14.88
CA TRP A 234 -10.78 -6.50 -16.06
C TRP A 234 -12.21 -6.98 -16.36
N ASP A 235 -13.19 -6.64 -15.53
CA ASP A 235 -14.61 -6.97 -15.76
C ASP A 235 -15.51 -5.74 -15.62
N GLY A 236 -15.63 -4.99 -16.71
CA GLY A 236 -16.48 -3.79 -16.80
C GLY A 236 -15.88 -2.52 -16.20
N PHE A 237 -14.62 -2.56 -15.74
CA PHE A 237 -13.91 -1.42 -15.15
C PHE A 237 -14.71 -0.69 -14.04
N PRO A 238 -15.16 -1.41 -12.99
CA PRO A 238 -15.98 -0.83 -11.94
C PRO A 238 -15.20 0.20 -11.12
N SER A 239 -15.92 1.08 -10.42
CA SER A 239 -15.30 2.07 -9.55
C SER A 239 -14.81 1.44 -8.24
N PRO A 240 -13.58 1.69 -7.76
CA PRO A 240 -13.11 1.21 -6.46
C PRO A 240 -13.91 1.76 -5.27
N PHE A 241 -14.74 2.79 -5.49
CA PHE A 241 -15.68 3.35 -4.50
C PHE A 241 -17.03 2.61 -4.45
N SER A 242 -17.12 1.41 -5.03
CA SER A 242 -18.35 0.63 -5.10
C SER A 242 -18.14 -0.79 -4.59
N LEU A 243 -19.20 -1.38 -4.03
CA LEU A 243 -19.21 -2.79 -3.61
C LEU A 243 -18.93 -3.74 -4.78
N ASP A 244 -19.40 -3.42 -6.00
CA ASP A 244 -19.20 -4.23 -7.20
C ASP A 244 -17.71 -4.48 -7.47
N PHE A 245 -16.86 -3.47 -7.32
CA PHE A 245 -15.41 -3.63 -7.46
C PHE A 245 -14.86 -4.67 -6.48
N TRP A 246 -15.22 -4.57 -5.20
CA TRP A 246 -14.66 -5.44 -4.15
C TRP A 246 -15.18 -6.88 -4.22
N GLN A 247 -16.43 -7.08 -4.66
CA GLN A 247 -16.95 -8.42 -4.92
C GLN A 247 -16.28 -9.04 -6.16
N LYS A 248 -16.09 -8.26 -7.23
CA LYS A 248 -15.35 -8.70 -8.41
C LYS A 248 -13.89 -8.98 -8.10
N GLN A 249 -13.24 -8.19 -7.25
CA GLN A 249 -11.86 -8.39 -6.82
C GLN A 249 -11.66 -9.80 -6.25
N VAL A 250 -12.56 -10.26 -5.37
CA VAL A 250 -12.52 -11.63 -4.82
C VAL A 250 -12.80 -12.68 -5.89
N ARG A 251 -13.90 -12.52 -6.63
CA ARG A 251 -14.34 -13.51 -7.63
C ARG A 251 -13.29 -13.73 -8.71
N LEU A 252 -12.70 -12.66 -9.24
CA LEU A 252 -11.69 -12.73 -10.29
C LEU A 252 -10.33 -13.21 -9.76
N SER A 253 -9.93 -12.80 -8.55
CA SER A 253 -8.73 -13.38 -7.90
C SER A 253 -8.89 -14.88 -7.63
N THR A 254 -10.11 -15.34 -7.34
CA THR A 254 -10.43 -16.77 -7.21
C THR A 254 -10.29 -17.48 -8.55
N ALA A 255 -10.79 -16.89 -9.65
CA ALA A 255 -10.67 -17.46 -10.98
C ALA A 255 -9.21 -17.61 -11.42
N VAL A 256 -8.37 -16.59 -11.19
CA VAL A 256 -6.92 -16.67 -11.48
C VAL A 256 -6.25 -17.75 -10.63
N ALA A 257 -6.56 -17.82 -9.34
CA ALA A 257 -6.00 -18.84 -8.44
C ALA A 257 -6.37 -20.29 -8.82
N GLN A 258 -7.43 -20.47 -9.59
CA GLN A 258 -7.89 -21.78 -10.08
C GLN A 258 -7.37 -22.11 -11.49
N ASP A 259 -6.73 -21.15 -12.18
CA ASP A 259 -6.22 -21.35 -13.54
C ASP A 259 -4.85 -22.04 -13.54
N LYS A 260 -4.88 -23.35 -13.76
CA LYS A 260 -3.68 -24.21 -13.84
C LYS A 260 -2.80 -23.95 -15.07
N SER A 261 -3.28 -23.18 -16.06
CA SER A 261 -2.45 -22.84 -17.22
C SER A 261 -1.48 -21.67 -16.91
N LEU A 262 -1.81 -20.87 -15.89
CA LEU A 262 -1.03 -19.74 -15.43
C LEU A 262 -0.26 -20.04 -14.13
N LEU A 263 -0.91 -20.59 -13.10
CA LEU A 263 -0.24 -20.85 -11.82
C LEU A 263 0.27 -22.29 -11.74
N GLY A 264 1.47 -22.47 -11.17
CA GLY A 264 2.14 -23.77 -11.01
C GLY A 264 3.56 -23.62 -10.47
N GLU A 265 4.42 -24.62 -10.69
CA GLU A 265 5.81 -24.64 -10.17
C GLU A 265 6.65 -23.40 -10.57
N ASP A 266 6.41 -22.88 -11.78
CA ASP A 266 7.17 -21.74 -12.33
C ASP A 266 6.49 -20.37 -12.10
N CYS A 267 5.34 -20.33 -11.44
CA CYS A 267 4.57 -19.10 -11.27
C CYS A 267 3.86 -19.03 -9.93
N GLY A 268 4.28 -18.06 -9.11
CA GLY A 268 3.65 -17.73 -7.85
C GLY A 268 2.53 -16.68 -7.97
N VAL A 269 2.02 -16.23 -6.82
CA VAL A 269 0.89 -15.29 -6.76
C VAL A 269 1.03 -14.32 -5.59
N VAL A 270 0.51 -13.09 -5.79
CA VAL A 270 0.41 -12.07 -4.74
C VAL A 270 -1.06 -11.66 -4.57
N PHE A 271 -1.57 -11.78 -3.35
CA PHE A 271 -2.93 -11.38 -2.96
C PHE A 271 -2.94 -10.01 -2.29
N SER A 272 -3.86 -9.13 -2.69
CA SER A 272 -3.97 -7.79 -2.09
C SER A 272 -4.55 -7.78 -0.66
N MET A 273 -5.34 -8.79 -0.32
CA MET A 273 -5.97 -8.95 1.01
C MET A 273 -6.87 -7.77 1.43
N ASP A 274 -7.42 -6.98 0.51
CA ASP A 274 -8.14 -5.74 0.85
C ASP A 274 -9.30 -5.94 1.81
N ASN A 275 -10.06 -7.03 1.63
CA ASN A 275 -11.20 -7.36 2.48
C ASN A 275 -10.80 -7.72 3.93
N TYR A 276 -9.50 -7.88 4.23
CA TYR A 276 -9.02 -8.13 5.59
C TYR A 276 -8.80 -6.85 6.40
N TYR A 277 -8.51 -5.71 5.77
CA TYR A 277 -8.00 -4.55 6.49
C TYR A 277 -8.36 -3.19 5.89
N ARG A 278 -8.59 -3.10 4.57
CA ARG A 278 -8.66 -1.81 3.86
C ARG A 278 -9.94 -1.06 4.21
N SER A 279 -9.81 0.18 4.65
CA SER A 279 -10.96 0.94 5.14
C SER A 279 -11.99 1.26 4.06
N LEU A 280 -11.54 1.69 2.87
CA LEU A 280 -12.43 1.94 1.73
C LEU A 280 -13.30 0.71 1.42
N THR A 281 -12.65 -0.45 1.37
CA THR A 281 -13.28 -1.73 1.08
C THR A 281 -14.29 -2.11 2.16
N LEU A 282 -13.87 -2.07 3.43
CA LEU A 282 -14.72 -2.42 4.57
C LEU A 282 -15.91 -1.46 4.72
N THR A 283 -15.75 -0.18 4.38
CA THR A 283 -16.83 0.81 4.32
C THR A 283 -17.85 0.48 3.24
N CYS A 284 -17.40 0.08 2.04
CA CYS A 284 -18.29 -0.32 0.96
C CYS A 284 -19.17 -1.52 1.34
N TYR A 285 -18.63 -2.47 2.12
CA TYR A 285 -19.38 -3.60 2.67
C TYR A 285 -20.34 -3.19 3.79
N ASP A 286 -19.88 -2.37 4.74
CA ASP A 286 -20.68 -1.86 5.87
C ASP A 286 -21.91 -1.07 5.38
N ASP A 287 -21.69 -0.14 4.45
CA ASP A 287 -22.74 0.69 3.84
C ASP A 287 -23.82 -0.14 3.14
N ALA A 288 -23.44 -1.30 2.60
CA ALA A 288 -24.36 -2.22 1.95
C ALA A 288 -25.03 -3.21 2.92
N GLY A 289 -24.62 -3.24 4.19
CA GLY A 289 -25.09 -4.21 5.18
C GLY A 289 -24.64 -5.64 4.88
N VAL A 290 -23.54 -5.82 4.14
CA VAL A 290 -23.02 -7.13 3.72
C VAL A 290 -21.68 -7.38 4.39
N LYS A 291 -21.41 -8.62 4.81
CA LYS A 291 -20.10 -8.97 5.38
C LYS A 291 -19.05 -9.11 4.27
N PRO A 292 -17.83 -8.59 4.46
CA PRO A 292 -16.72 -8.80 3.54
C PRO A 292 -16.42 -10.28 3.35
N GLU A 293 -16.27 -10.73 2.10
CA GLU A 293 -15.73 -12.06 1.83
C GLU A 293 -14.20 -12.02 1.92
N LEU A 294 -13.65 -12.62 2.97
CA LEU A 294 -12.20 -12.73 3.14
C LEU A 294 -11.59 -13.66 2.09
N TYR A 295 -10.57 -13.17 1.38
CA TYR A 295 -9.84 -13.94 0.36
C TYR A 295 -8.38 -13.48 0.24
N PRO A 296 -7.40 -14.41 0.18
CA PRO A 296 -7.53 -15.88 0.13
C PRO A 296 -7.89 -16.48 1.49
N LYS A 297 -8.44 -17.69 1.53
CA LYS A 297 -8.64 -18.50 2.75
C LYS A 297 -7.51 -19.55 2.88
N VAL A 298 -7.36 -20.16 4.05
CA VAL A 298 -6.40 -21.26 4.31
C VAL A 298 -6.51 -22.36 3.25
N SER A 299 -7.74 -22.77 2.91
CA SER A 299 -8.01 -23.81 1.92
C SER A 299 -7.55 -23.43 0.51
N ASP A 300 -7.57 -22.13 0.17
CA ASP A 300 -7.16 -21.66 -1.15
C ASP A 300 -5.63 -21.74 -1.28
N VAL A 301 -4.91 -21.32 -0.24
CA VAL A 301 -3.44 -21.43 -0.18
C VAL A 301 -2.99 -22.89 -0.17
N GLN A 302 -3.67 -23.77 0.57
CA GLN A 302 -3.36 -25.20 0.56
C GLN A 302 -3.54 -25.81 -0.84
N LYS A 303 -4.61 -25.46 -1.56
CA LYS A 303 -4.84 -25.92 -2.94
C LYS A 303 -3.75 -25.42 -3.90
N LEU A 304 -3.33 -24.17 -3.77
CA LEU A 304 -2.24 -23.60 -4.58
C LEU A 304 -0.92 -24.33 -4.31
N ARG A 305 -0.59 -24.60 -3.04
CA ARG A 305 0.60 -25.40 -2.69
C ARG A 305 0.56 -26.82 -3.27
N GLN A 306 -0.60 -27.47 -3.23
CA GLN A 306 -0.78 -28.79 -3.86
C GLN A 306 -0.58 -28.77 -5.38
N GLN A 307 -0.73 -27.60 -6.02
CA GLN A 307 -0.47 -27.39 -7.45
C GLN A 307 0.99 -26.96 -7.73
N GLY A 308 1.85 -26.92 -6.70
CA GLY A 308 3.25 -26.49 -6.83
C GLY A 308 3.45 -24.98 -6.86
N VAL A 309 2.40 -24.17 -6.65
CA VAL A 309 2.48 -22.71 -6.69
C VAL A 309 3.36 -22.19 -5.57
N HIS A 310 4.46 -21.53 -5.93
CA HIS A 310 5.34 -20.85 -4.99
C HIS A 310 6.14 -19.73 -5.71
N PRO A 311 6.30 -18.54 -5.12
CA PRO A 311 5.82 -18.15 -3.79
C PRO A 311 4.36 -17.69 -3.77
N ILE A 312 3.75 -17.70 -2.58
CA ILE A 312 2.42 -17.19 -2.30
C ILE A 312 2.53 -16.05 -1.28
N TYR A 313 2.31 -14.81 -1.72
CA TYR A 313 2.47 -13.62 -0.88
C TYR A 313 1.16 -12.88 -0.61
N GLY A 314 1.13 -12.14 0.50
CA GLY A 314 0.14 -11.10 0.76
C GLY A 314 0.74 -9.70 0.58
N TRP A 315 -0.06 -8.75 0.15
CA TRP A 315 0.38 -7.38 -0.12
C TRP A 315 -0.64 -6.34 0.37
N PRO A 316 -0.66 -6.04 1.68
CA PRO A 316 -1.48 -4.98 2.25
C PRO A 316 -0.92 -3.59 1.89
N TYR A 317 -1.12 -3.17 0.64
CA TYR A 317 -0.56 -1.96 0.04
C TYR A 317 -0.82 -0.68 0.86
N PHE A 318 -2.03 -0.49 1.38
CA PHE A 318 -2.45 0.81 1.92
C PHE A 318 -2.06 1.03 3.38
N LEU A 319 -1.73 -0.02 4.12
CA LEU A 319 -1.68 0.07 5.58
C LEU A 319 -0.42 0.78 6.11
N VAL A 320 0.73 0.54 5.49
CA VAL A 320 2.01 1.07 5.98
C VAL A 320 2.26 2.51 5.54
N ASP A 321 1.78 2.86 4.36
CA ASP A 321 2.07 4.15 3.70
C ASP A 321 0.85 5.09 3.66
N GLU A 322 -0.35 4.56 3.93
CA GLU A 322 -1.63 5.29 3.94
C GLU A 322 -1.93 6.11 2.67
N VAL A 323 -1.30 5.73 1.56
CA VAL A 323 -1.46 6.38 0.27
C VAL A 323 -2.80 5.95 -0.31
N ASP A 324 -3.78 6.85 -0.27
CA ASP A 324 -5.03 6.73 -1.04
C ASP A 324 -5.98 5.60 -0.59
N ASP A 325 -6.47 5.71 0.64
CA ASP A 325 -7.59 4.90 1.13
C ASP A 325 -8.96 5.47 0.71
N GLY A 326 -9.04 6.12 -0.45
CA GLY A 326 -10.30 6.63 -0.98
C GLY A 326 -10.89 7.83 -0.21
N PHE A 327 -10.02 8.65 0.39
CA PHE A 327 -10.36 9.93 1.01
C PHE A 327 -9.92 11.09 0.09
N ILE A 328 -10.62 12.24 0.17
CA ILE A 328 -10.52 13.39 -0.78
C ILE A 328 -9.07 13.88 -1.00
N THR A 329 -8.16 13.55 -0.08
CA THR A 329 -6.75 13.87 -0.20
C THR A 329 -5.97 12.76 0.52
N PRO A 330 -4.86 12.24 -0.04
CA PRO A 330 -4.03 11.24 0.64
C PRO A 330 -3.71 11.69 2.07
N ASN A 331 -3.75 10.77 3.02
CA ASN A 331 -3.67 11.13 4.44
C ASN A 331 -2.33 11.78 4.79
N ASN A 332 -1.24 11.45 4.10
CA ASN A 332 0.05 12.14 4.20
C ASN A 332 0.04 13.59 3.69
N VAL A 333 -0.82 13.93 2.72
CA VAL A 333 -1.01 15.30 2.20
C VAL A 333 -1.92 16.11 3.14
N VAL A 334 -3.01 15.52 3.65
CA VAL A 334 -3.88 16.16 4.66
C VAL A 334 -3.11 16.45 5.95
N THR A 335 -2.33 15.48 6.40
CA THR A 335 -1.50 15.61 7.59
C THR A 335 -0.23 16.43 7.37
N LYS A 336 0.10 16.79 6.12
CA LYS A 336 1.34 17.50 5.76
C LYS A 336 2.60 16.77 6.27
N GLY A 337 2.61 15.44 6.18
CA GLY A 337 3.70 14.58 6.65
C GLY A 337 3.81 14.47 8.17
N GLN A 338 2.69 14.50 8.91
CA GLN A 338 2.71 14.14 10.33
C GLN A 338 2.83 12.62 10.48
N SER A 339 3.65 12.17 11.42
CA SER A 339 3.80 10.74 11.70
C SER A 339 2.52 10.14 12.26
N GLN A 340 2.24 8.90 11.88
CA GLN A 340 1.17 8.08 12.45
C GLN A 340 1.69 6.73 12.95
N ALA A 341 0.77 5.92 13.43
CA ALA A 341 1.03 4.61 14.01
C ALA A 341 -0.19 3.71 13.79
N GLU A 342 0.01 2.58 13.10
CA GLU A 342 -1.05 1.64 12.72
C GLU A 342 -0.73 0.24 13.27
N THR A 343 0.01 0.18 14.37
CA THR A 343 0.64 -1.06 14.87
C THR A 343 -0.35 -2.18 15.19
N ARG A 344 -1.56 -1.89 15.71
CA ARG A 344 -2.59 -2.92 15.94
C ARG A 344 -3.06 -3.55 14.64
N TYR A 345 -3.29 -2.73 13.62
CA TYR A 345 -3.76 -3.18 12.32
C TYR A 345 -2.67 -3.93 11.55
N ILE A 346 -1.43 -3.46 11.60
CA ILE A 346 -0.25 -4.14 11.04
C ILE A 346 -0.09 -5.52 11.68
N ARG A 347 -0.22 -5.61 13.01
CA ARG A 347 -0.20 -6.89 13.72
C ARG A 347 -1.29 -7.83 13.22
N ALA A 348 -2.53 -7.36 13.14
CA ALA A 348 -3.69 -8.16 12.75
C ALA A 348 -3.55 -8.72 11.32
N ILE A 349 -3.07 -7.94 10.36
CA ILE A 349 -2.90 -8.42 8.98
C ILE A 349 -1.74 -9.40 8.84
N LEU A 350 -0.64 -9.18 9.57
CA LEU A 350 0.49 -10.13 9.62
C LEU A 350 0.06 -11.47 10.24
N ASP A 351 -0.77 -11.44 11.29
CA ASP A 351 -1.35 -12.65 11.87
C ASP A 351 -2.27 -13.39 10.91
N SER A 352 -3.14 -12.65 10.23
CA SER A 352 -4.00 -13.23 9.20
C SER A 352 -3.17 -13.92 8.11
N GLY A 353 -2.10 -13.26 7.64
CA GLY A 353 -1.20 -13.85 6.64
C GLY A 353 -0.52 -15.14 7.11
N ARG A 354 -0.12 -15.24 8.39
CA ARG A 354 0.45 -16.47 8.96
C ARG A 354 -0.60 -17.57 9.12
N GLU A 355 -1.79 -17.22 9.62
CA GLU A 355 -2.89 -18.17 9.82
C GLU A 355 -3.31 -18.81 8.49
N ILE A 356 -3.38 -18.00 7.44
CA ILE A 356 -3.69 -18.45 6.07
C ILE A 356 -2.56 -19.30 5.48
N GLY A 357 -1.32 -19.13 5.95
CA GLY A 357 -0.15 -19.88 5.53
C GLY A 357 0.56 -19.28 4.31
N LEU A 358 0.62 -17.94 4.21
CA LEU A 358 1.37 -17.23 3.17
C LEU A 358 2.89 -17.37 3.41
N ASP A 359 3.67 -17.46 2.33
CA ASP A 359 5.15 -17.53 2.40
C ASP A 359 5.77 -16.19 2.82
N GLY A 360 5.04 -15.10 2.60
CA GLY A 360 5.56 -13.76 2.87
C GLY A 360 4.53 -12.65 2.75
N MET A 361 4.92 -11.49 3.24
CA MET A 361 4.13 -10.27 3.25
C MET A 361 4.96 -9.11 2.70
N ILE A 362 4.39 -8.34 1.79
CA ILE A 362 5.01 -7.18 1.17
C ILE A 362 4.22 -5.95 1.64
N ALA A 363 4.89 -4.86 2.03
CA ALA A 363 4.24 -3.58 2.32
C ALA A 363 4.64 -2.53 1.29
N ASN A 364 3.82 -1.50 1.09
CA ASN A 364 4.20 -0.31 0.34
C ASN A 364 4.97 0.67 1.24
N SER A 365 5.91 1.42 0.66
CA SER A 365 6.68 2.47 1.33
C SER A 365 7.09 3.56 0.34
N ALA A 366 6.13 4.26 -0.27
CA ALA A 366 6.42 5.41 -1.13
C ALA A 366 6.86 6.64 -0.31
N PHE A 367 6.41 6.79 0.94
CA PHE A 367 6.75 7.93 1.80
C PHE A 367 7.55 7.52 3.04
N ILE A 368 8.75 6.97 2.82
CA ILE A 368 9.65 6.44 3.86
C ILE A 368 9.82 7.40 5.05
N SER A 369 10.03 8.68 4.75
CA SER A 369 10.24 9.69 5.78
C SER A 369 8.96 9.95 6.59
N ALA A 370 7.77 9.86 6.00
CA ALA A 370 6.51 10.10 6.70
C ALA A 370 6.16 8.96 7.65
N GLU A 371 6.40 7.70 7.25
CA GLU A 371 5.92 6.52 7.96
C GLU A 371 7.01 5.56 8.49
N PRO A 372 8.14 6.04 9.07
CA PRO A 372 9.23 5.16 9.49
C PRO A 372 8.81 4.23 10.64
N LEU A 373 7.87 4.64 11.50
CA LEU A 373 7.35 3.77 12.56
C LEU A 373 6.57 2.58 11.98
N ASN A 374 5.73 2.80 10.97
CA ASN A 374 4.94 1.71 10.36
C ASN A 374 5.81 0.77 9.54
N ILE A 375 6.79 1.30 8.81
CA ILE A 375 7.80 0.50 8.10
C ILE A 375 8.56 -0.37 9.10
N TYR A 376 9.02 0.23 10.20
CA TYR A 376 9.66 -0.53 11.26
C TYR A 376 8.72 -1.58 11.87
N ALA A 377 7.47 -1.19 12.16
CA ALA A 377 6.46 -2.04 12.76
C ALA A 377 6.18 -3.30 11.93
N PHE A 378 5.98 -3.11 10.62
CA PHE A 378 5.67 -4.21 9.69
C PHE A 378 6.84 -5.20 9.58
N GLY A 379 8.06 -4.72 9.37
CA GLY A 379 9.24 -5.59 9.32
C GLY A 379 9.49 -6.31 10.65
N ARG A 380 9.47 -5.56 11.76
CA ARG A 380 9.80 -6.08 13.10
C ARG A 380 8.78 -7.11 13.58
N MET A 381 7.48 -6.82 13.50
CA MET A 381 6.43 -7.77 13.86
C MET A 381 6.31 -8.91 12.86
N GLY A 382 6.64 -8.67 11.58
CA GLY A 382 6.69 -9.70 10.55
C GLY A 382 7.73 -10.78 10.89
N GLY A 383 8.92 -10.36 11.34
CA GLY A 383 10.02 -11.24 11.71
C GLY A 383 9.93 -11.83 13.12
N ALA A 384 9.16 -11.21 14.01
CA ALA A 384 9.00 -11.61 15.42
C ALA A 384 7.52 -11.71 15.81
N PRO A 385 6.87 -12.87 15.56
CA PRO A 385 5.43 -13.04 15.75
C PRO A 385 4.97 -12.87 17.21
N GLN A 386 5.86 -12.95 18.19
CA GLN A 386 5.56 -12.78 19.61
C GLN A 386 5.45 -11.31 20.06
N ILE A 387 5.89 -10.35 19.24
CA ILE A 387 5.88 -8.93 19.64
C ILE A 387 4.47 -8.37 19.53
N THR A 388 4.01 -7.76 20.63
CA THR A 388 2.75 -7.03 20.68
C THR A 388 2.92 -5.59 20.18
N PRO A 389 1.84 -4.94 19.73
CA PRO A 389 1.86 -3.52 19.39
C PRO A 389 2.44 -2.64 20.50
N GLU A 390 2.06 -2.86 21.76
CA GLU A 390 2.54 -2.07 22.91
C GLU A 390 4.04 -2.22 23.14
N ALA A 391 4.56 -3.46 23.03
CA ALA A 391 5.98 -3.75 23.17
C ALA A 391 6.79 -3.14 22.02
N LEU A 392 6.25 -3.15 20.79
CA LEU A 392 6.89 -2.52 19.65
C LEU A 392 6.97 -1.00 19.81
N LEU A 393 5.89 -0.35 20.26
CA LEU A 393 5.86 1.09 20.48
C LEU A 393 6.84 1.49 21.59
N ASP A 394 6.98 0.69 22.64
CA ASP A 394 8.01 0.90 23.67
C ASP A 394 9.44 0.69 23.14
N GLU A 395 9.66 -0.33 22.31
CA GLU A 395 10.94 -0.58 21.64
C GLU A 395 11.33 0.63 20.76
N TYR A 396 10.41 1.09 19.91
CA TYR A 396 10.65 2.23 19.02
C TYR A 396 10.83 3.55 19.77
N ALA A 397 10.06 3.78 20.84
CA ALA A 397 10.27 4.92 21.74
C ALA A 397 11.68 4.91 22.34
N GLY A 398 12.23 3.73 22.65
CA GLY A 398 13.60 3.56 23.13
C GLY A 398 14.68 3.95 22.11
N PHE A 399 14.37 3.95 20.81
CA PHE A 399 15.28 4.44 19.77
C PHE A 399 15.31 5.96 19.69
N LEU A 400 14.19 6.60 20.03
CA LEU A 400 14.00 8.04 19.92
C LEU A 400 14.40 8.78 21.20
N ALA A 401 14.09 8.22 22.37
CA ALA A 401 14.22 8.85 23.67
C ALA A 401 15.28 8.16 24.56
N ASN A 402 15.82 8.91 25.52
CA ASN A 402 16.73 8.37 26.53
C ASN A 402 16.03 7.37 27.48
N ALA A 403 16.78 6.79 28.42
CA ALA A 403 16.26 5.75 29.30
C ALA A 403 15.16 6.28 30.25
N GLU A 404 15.27 7.55 30.63
CA GLU A 404 14.43 8.23 31.60
C GLU A 404 13.04 8.56 31.03
N THR A 405 12.96 8.93 29.74
CA THR A 405 11.70 9.42 29.14
C THR A 405 11.09 8.47 28.11
N LYS A 406 11.74 7.34 27.78
CA LYS A 406 11.22 6.40 26.76
C LYS A 406 9.84 5.83 27.09
N HIS A 407 9.54 5.55 28.37
CA HIS A 407 8.26 4.97 28.76
C HIS A 407 7.11 5.95 28.53
N SER A 408 7.34 7.22 28.90
CA SER A 408 6.38 8.31 28.64
C SER A 408 6.16 8.49 27.13
N LEU A 409 7.20 8.39 26.30
CA LEU A 409 7.06 8.44 24.84
C LEU A 409 6.27 7.24 24.30
N GLY A 410 6.47 6.04 24.84
CA GLY A 410 5.69 4.85 24.49
C GLY A 410 4.19 5.05 24.69
N GLN A 411 3.78 5.62 25.82
CA GLN A 411 2.39 5.99 26.09
C GLN A 411 1.86 7.04 25.11
N VAL A 412 2.67 8.07 24.77
CA VAL A 412 2.30 9.09 23.77
C VAL A 412 2.07 8.44 22.40
N LEU A 413 2.93 7.52 21.98
CA LEU A 413 2.77 6.82 20.71
C LEU A 413 1.50 5.95 20.68
N ARG A 414 1.17 5.26 21.78
CA ARG A 414 -0.11 4.52 21.92
C ARG A 414 -1.31 5.44 21.81
N PHE A 415 -1.23 6.64 22.42
CA PHE A 415 -2.26 7.65 22.28
C PHE A 415 -2.41 8.06 20.81
N ILE A 416 -1.33 8.36 20.10
CA ILE A 416 -1.40 8.71 18.67
C ILE A 416 -2.01 7.59 17.82
N GLU A 417 -1.66 6.32 18.09
CA GLU A 417 -2.19 5.13 17.40
C GLU A 417 -3.71 4.99 17.55
N ASN A 418 -4.24 5.22 18.77
CA ASN A 418 -5.68 5.22 19.06
C ASN A 418 -6.45 6.33 18.32
N TYR A 419 -5.75 7.33 17.78
CA TYR A 419 -6.29 8.42 16.98
C TYR A 419 -5.65 8.46 15.58
N SER A 420 -5.15 7.33 15.07
CA SER A 420 -4.66 7.23 13.69
C SER A 420 -5.76 7.54 12.68
N ASN A 421 -5.39 8.03 11.50
CA ASN A 421 -6.36 8.27 10.44
C ASN A 421 -7.01 6.95 9.99
N TRP A 422 -6.24 5.85 9.99
CA TRP A 422 -6.74 4.50 9.69
C TRP A 422 -7.82 4.02 10.67
N GLU A 423 -7.60 4.16 11.98
CA GLU A 423 -8.61 3.86 13.01
C GLU A 423 -9.89 4.68 12.78
N ASN A 424 -9.72 5.95 12.40
CA ASN A 424 -10.84 6.86 12.21
C ASN A 424 -11.62 6.59 10.91
N SER A 425 -10.95 6.12 9.86
CA SER A 425 -11.59 5.77 8.60
C SER A 425 -12.45 4.51 8.71
N LEU A 426 -12.06 3.56 9.58
CA LEU A 426 -12.72 2.26 9.66
C LEU A 426 -14.16 2.36 10.20
N PRO A 427 -15.13 1.61 9.64
CA PRO A 427 -16.43 1.44 10.26
C PRO A 427 -16.29 0.79 11.65
N LYS A 428 -17.16 1.17 12.58
CA LYS A 428 -17.07 0.75 14.00
C LYS A 428 -16.91 -0.76 14.21
N PRO A 429 -17.60 -1.65 13.47
CA PRO A 429 -17.42 -3.10 13.64
C PRO A 429 -16.01 -3.61 13.32
N TYR A 430 -15.22 -2.89 12.53
CA TYR A 430 -13.89 -3.33 12.09
C TYR A 430 -12.76 -2.71 12.90
N ARG A 431 -13.06 -1.80 13.83
CA ARG A 431 -12.07 -1.18 14.70
C ARG A 431 -11.56 -2.17 15.73
N LEU A 432 -10.24 -2.17 15.95
CA LEU A 432 -9.61 -3.00 16.97
C LEU A 432 -9.74 -2.36 18.35
N LYS A 433 -9.53 -3.13 19.43
CA LYS A 433 -9.53 -2.60 20.80
C LYS A 433 -8.45 -1.52 20.92
N PRO A 434 -8.72 -0.36 21.55
CA PRO A 434 -7.70 0.66 21.76
C PRO A 434 -6.57 0.17 22.68
N LEU A 435 -5.38 0.70 22.46
CA LEU A 435 -4.21 0.47 23.30
C LEU A 435 -4.36 1.19 24.65
N ASP A 436 -3.75 0.63 25.68
CA ASP A 436 -3.67 1.26 26.99
C ASP A 436 -2.63 2.40 26.98
N CYS A 437 -3.11 3.63 27.19
CA CYS A 437 -2.29 4.85 27.24
C CYS A 437 -1.84 5.22 28.66
N GLY A 438 -2.20 4.44 29.68
CA GLY A 438 -1.98 4.78 31.08
C GLY A 438 -2.63 6.11 31.44
N ASP A 439 -1.85 7.04 31.99
CA ASP A 439 -2.33 8.35 32.45
C ASP A 439 -2.64 9.34 31.32
N ILE A 440 -2.28 9.02 30.07
CA ILE A 440 -2.53 9.90 28.92
C ILE A 440 -3.98 9.72 28.45
N THR A 441 -4.87 10.54 29.00
CA THR A 441 -6.32 10.49 28.72
C THR A 441 -6.80 11.56 27.73
N SER A 442 -5.92 12.48 27.31
CA SER A 442 -6.27 13.56 26.39
C SER A 442 -5.08 14.05 25.54
N PRO A 443 -5.33 14.76 24.43
CA PRO A 443 -4.25 15.35 23.62
C PRO A 443 -3.40 16.38 24.39
N ALA A 444 -4.00 17.11 25.34
CA ALA A 444 -3.29 18.07 26.18
C ALA A 444 -2.25 17.39 27.06
N ILE A 445 -2.65 16.31 27.76
CA ILE A 445 -1.72 15.50 28.56
C ILE A 445 -0.64 14.88 27.68
N ALA A 446 -1.01 14.39 26.48
CA ALA A 446 -0.03 13.82 25.55
C ALA A 446 1.03 14.84 25.12
N LEU A 447 0.64 16.10 24.86
CA LEU A 447 1.55 17.20 24.54
C LEU A 447 2.48 17.55 25.71
N GLU A 448 1.93 17.64 26.93
CA GLU A 448 2.73 17.88 28.14
C GLU A 448 3.77 16.78 28.34
N ARG A 449 3.38 15.52 28.17
CA ARG A 449 4.29 14.37 28.27
C ARG A 449 5.36 14.38 27.17
N LEU A 450 4.98 14.70 25.93
CA LEU A 450 5.92 14.78 24.81
C LEU A 450 6.97 15.89 25.01
N ALA A 451 6.58 17.03 25.60
CA ALA A 451 7.49 18.15 25.86
C ALA A 451 8.61 17.81 26.86
N LEU A 452 8.40 16.79 27.70
CA LEU A 452 9.40 16.30 28.66
C LEU A 452 10.37 15.27 28.04
N VAL A 453 10.12 14.80 26.82
CA VAL A 453 10.93 13.75 26.19
C VAL A 453 12.30 14.29 25.79
N VAL A 454 13.35 13.62 26.24
CA VAL A 454 14.73 13.96 25.86
C VAL A 454 15.16 13.09 24.68
N PRO A 455 15.38 13.68 23.48
CA PRO A 455 15.76 12.91 22.30
C PRO A 455 17.19 12.35 22.42
N ARG A 456 17.39 11.14 21.91
CA ARG A 456 18.74 10.58 21.73
C ARG A 456 19.49 11.33 20.66
N GLN A 457 20.74 11.68 20.95
CA GLN A 457 21.67 12.20 19.94
C GLN A 457 22.23 11.10 19.04
N LYS A 458 22.34 9.88 19.58
CA LYS A 458 22.83 8.68 18.87
C LYS A 458 21.82 7.54 19.09
N PRO A 459 20.84 7.37 18.18
CA PRO A 459 19.93 6.24 18.25
C PRO A 459 20.71 4.92 18.10
N PRO A 460 20.24 3.82 18.72
CA PRO A 460 20.91 2.51 18.63
C PRO A 460 20.75 1.85 17.25
N ILE A 461 19.91 2.41 16.38
CA ILE A 461 19.70 1.99 15.01
C ILE A 461 19.79 3.18 14.06
N VAL A 462 20.04 2.92 12.78
CA VAL A 462 19.94 3.94 11.73
C VAL A 462 18.47 4.31 11.55
N LEU A 463 18.14 5.58 11.75
CA LEU A 463 16.80 6.12 11.49
C LEU A 463 16.81 6.98 10.22
N PRO A 464 15.71 7.06 9.44
CA PRO A 464 15.61 7.94 8.27
C PRO A 464 15.81 9.43 8.59
N GLU A 465 15.51 9.83 9.82
CA GLU A 465 15.72 11.17 10.36
C GLU A 465 16.18 11.15 11.82
N ALA A 466 16.69 12.29 12.31
CA ALA A 466 17.12 12.43 13.69
C ALA A 466 15.92 12.39 14.67
N PRO A 467 16.05 11.76 15.86
CA PRO A 467 14.97 11.66 16.83
C PRO A 467 14.27 12.97 17.17
N ALA A 468 15.02 14.08 17.32
CA ALA A 468 14.45 15.39 17.62
C ALA A 468 13.50 15.92 16.52
N LEU A 469 13.76 15.60 15.24
CA LEU A 469 12.87 15.97 14.14
C LEU A 469 11.59 15.13 14.17
N TYR A 470 11.70 13.85 14.49
CA TYR A 470 10.55 12.95 14.65
C TYR A 470 9.64 13.39 15.80
N LEU A 471 10.20 13.76 16.95
CA LEU A 471 9.41 14.26 18.08
C LEU A 471 8.62 15.53 17.72
N LYS A 472 9.21 16.46 16.96
CA LYS A 472 8.48 17.66 16.46
C LYS A 472 7.31 17.30 15.55
N ARG A 473 7.41 16.21 14.78
CA ARG A 473 6.28 15.71 13.97
C ARG A 473 5.18 15.12 14.84
N LEU A 474 5.54 14.36 15.89
CA LEU A 474 4.56 13.87 16.86
C LEU A 474 3.83 15.02 17.55
N GLU A 475 4.54 16.09 17.89
CA GLU A 475 3.93 17.30 18.46
C GLU A 475 2.88 17.89 17.51
N ARG A 476 3.23 18.07 16.23
CA ARG A 476 2.27 18.53 15.21
C ARG A 476 1.08 17.59 15.06
N ARG A 477 1.30 16.28 15.14
CA ARG A 477 0.23 15.28 15.10
C ARG A 477 -0.73 15.44 16.28
N LEU A 478 -0.20 15.54 17.50
CA LEU A 478 -1.01 15.73 18.70
C LEU A 478 -1.79 17.06 18.67
N GLN A 479 -1.18 18.13 18.14
CA GLN A 479 -1.87 19.40 17.92
C GLN A 479 -3.02 19.28 16.92
N ALA A 480 -2.87 18.48 15.85
CA ALA A 480 -3.94 18.20 14.90
C ALA A 480 -5.07 17.39 15.55
N ILE A 481 -4.73 16.35 16.32
CA ILE A 481 -5.69 15.56 17.10
C ILE A 481 -6.47 16.47 18.07
N ALA A 482 -5.79 17.37 18.78
CA ALA A 482 -6.42 18.31 19.71
C ALA A 482 -7.43 19.26 19.03
N LYS A 483 -7.23 19.59 17.76
CA LYS A 483 -8.13 20.43 16.95
C LYS A 483 -9.26 19.63 16.30
N GLY A 484 -9.20 18.30 16.34
CA GLY A 484 -10.08 17.43 15.57
C GLY A 484 -9.74 17.35 14.09
N ASP A 485 -8.55 17.82 13.69
CA ASP A 485 -8.04 17.82 12.32
C ASP A 485 -7.43 16.44 11.98
N ILE A 486 -8.25 15.39 12.07
CA ILE A 486 -7.85 14.00 11.85
C ILE A 486 -8.43 13.51 10.51
N GLY A 487 -7.62 12.79 9.73
CA GLY A 487 -8.05 12.17 8.48
C GLY A 487 -9.06 11.04 8.69
N GLY A 488 -9.62 10.51 7.60
CA GLY A 488 -10.57 9.39 7.65
C GLY A 488 -12.02 9.75 8.02
N ILE A 489 -12.34 11.02 8.30
CA ILE A 489 -13.67 11.43 8.81
C ILE A 489 -14.68 11.74 7.68
N HIS A 490 -14.23 12.00 6.45
CA HIS A 490 -15.10 12.35 5.32
C HIS A 490 -14.87 11.42 4.12
N PRO A 491 -15.74 10.42 3.87
CA PRO A 491 -15.63 9.60 2.66
C PRO A 491 -15.71 10.47 1.41
N ILE A 492 -14.99 10.11 0.33
CA ILE A 492 -15.18 10.76 -0.97
C ILE A 492 -16.66 10.71 -1.33
N ILE A 493 -17.21 11.88 -1.68
CA ILE A 493 -18.60 12.04 -2.12
C ILE A 493 -18.85 10.99 -3.21
N LYS A 494 -19.64 9.95 -2.91
CA LYS A 494 -20.15 9.01 -3.91
C LYS A 494 -20.84 9.85 -4.97
N SER A 495 -20.29 9.92 -6.18
CA SER A 495 -21.00 10.63 -7.25
C SER A 495 -22.33 9.92 -7.44
N SER A 496 -23.44 10.61 -7.18
CA SER A 496 -24.76 10.09 -7.46
C SER A 496 -24.85 9.80 -8.95
N SER A 497 -24.71 8.53 -9.31
CA SER A 497 -25.16 8.03 -10.61
C SER A 497 -26.68 7.91 -10.53
N THR A 498 -27.39 9.03 -10.37
CA THR A 498 -28.80 9.06 -10.73
C THR A 498 -28.82 9.01 -12.25
N PRO A 499 -29.37 7.96 -12.88
CA PRO A 499 -29.64 8.02 -14.30
C PRO A 499 -30.53 9.24 -14.50
N LYS A 500 -30.10 10.19 -15.33
CA LYS A 500 -31.03 11.19 -15.84
C LYS A 500 -32.05 10.40 -16.65
N GLY A 501 -33.15 10.04 -15.98
CA GLY A 501 -34.31 9.45 -16.63
C GLY A 501 -34.69 10.36 -17.77
N GLU A 502 -34.72 9.77 -18.96
CA GLU A 502 -35.50 10.30 -20.07
C GLU A 502 -36.92 10.53 -19.53
N LYS A 503 -37.35 11.79 -19.51
CA LYS A 503 -38.77 12.10 -19.41
C LYS A 503 -39.37 11.96 -20.81
N PRO A 504 -40.62 11.49 -20.90
CA PRO A 504 -41.31 11.17 -22.15
C PRO A 504 -41.41 12.37 -23.10
#